data_AF-A0A538LXN3-F1
#
_entry.id   AF-A0A538LXN3-F1
#
_cell.length_a   1.000
_cell.length_b   1.000
_cell.length_c   1.000
_cell.angle_alpha   90.00
_cell.angle_beta   90.00
_cell.angle_gamma   90.00
#
_symmetry.space_group_name_H-M   'P 1'
#
loop_
_entity.id
_entity.type
_entity.pdbx_description
1 polymer ?
#
loop_
_entity_poly.entity_id
_entity_poly.type
_entity_poly.pdbx_seq_one_letter_code
_entity_poly.pdbx_strand_id
1 'polypeptide(L)'
;MAVLVSGCGGSKKSTSQPSGNKGGTLITLANAAPSGSPDPQVNYTLQEWQFLIITHDGLVGFAHAGGKQGTKLVPDLATSIPSPTNGGKTWKFTLRSGIKF
;
A
#
# COMPACT_ATOMS: atom_id res chain seq x y z
N MET A 1 42.54 34.00 1.59
CA MET A 1 41.50 34.04 2.64
C MET A 1 41.09 32.62 2.94
N ALA A 2 41.61 32.05 4.03
CA ALA A 2 41.15 30.78 4.56
C ALA A 2 40.13 31.07 5.67
N VAL A 3 38.99 30.38 5.66
CA VAL A 3 38.21 30.08 6.88
C VAL A 3 37.73 28.63 6.79
N LEU A 4 37.95 27.92 7.88
CA LEU A 4 37.69 26.52 8.16
C LEU A 4 36.29 26.28 8.73
N VAL A 5 35.75 25.10 8.39
CA VAL A 5 34.99 24.12 9.19
C VAL A 5 33.65 24.47 9.85
N SER A 6 32.62 23.67 9.56
CA SER A 6 31.97 22.79 10.56
C SER A 6 30.83 22.01 9.93
N GLY A 7 30.97 20.68 9.91
CA GLY A 7 29.88 19.79 9.55
C GLY A 7 28.85 19.73 10.67
N CYS A 8 27.58 19.72 10.30
CA CYS A 8 26.56 18.97 11.04
C CYS A 8 25.92 18.01 10.04
N GLY A 9 26.54 16.84 9.90
CA GLY A 9 25.90 15.64 9.40
C GLY A 9 24.79 15.22 10.37
N GLY A 10 23.69 15.97 10.37
CA GLY A 10 22.46 15.57 11.01
C GLY A 10 21.74 14.64 10.06
N SER A 11 22.09 13.35 10.09
CA SER A 11 21.17 12.32 9.61
C SER A 11 19.91 12.40 10.47
N LYS A 12 18.98 13.28 10.08
CA LYS A 12 17.62 13.29 10.63
C LYS A 12 17.07 11.92 10.28
N LYS A 13 17.16 11.01 11.24
CA LYS A 13 16.42 9.75 11.21
C LYS A 13 14.97 10.21 11.16
N SER A 14 14.37 10.14 9.97
CA SER A 14 12.97 10.48 9.79
C SER A 14 12.19 9.46 10.59
N THR A 15 11.83 9.81 11.82
CA THR A 15 10.98 8.99 12.66
C THR A 15 9.61 9.06 12.03
N SER A 16 9.23 8.03 11.27
CA SER A 16 7.84 7.83 10.86
C SER A 16 7.01 7.70 12.14
N GLN A 17 6.33 8.77 12.53
CA GLN A 17 5.42 8.77 13.66
C GLN A 17 4.20 7.92 13.28
N PRO A 18 3.88 6.87 14.03
CA PRO A 18 2.60 6.19 13.88
C PRO A 18 1.52 7.08 14.47
N SER A 19 0.99 8.01 13.67
CA SER A 19 -0.20 8.77 14.05
C SER A 19 -1.43 8.01 13.58
N GLY A 20 -2.16 7.37 14.50
CA GLY A 20 -3.49 6.80 14.24
C GLY A 20 -4.60 7.86 14.14
N ASN A 21 -4.24 9.12 13.88
CA ASN A 21 -5.16 10.24 13.87
C ASN A 21 -5.96 10.20 12.56
N LYS A 22 -7.29 10.12 12.69
CA LYS A 22 -8.20 10.21 11.55
C LYS A 22 -8.43 11.67 11.17
N GLY A 23 -8.63 11.93 9.88
CA GLY A 23 -8.98 13.25 9.34
C GLY A 23 -7.80 14.00 8.71
N GLY A 24 -8.13 15.08 8.00
CA GLY A 24 -7.19 15.89 7.21
C GLY A 24 -7.34 15.70 5.70
N THR A 25 -6.51 16.41 4.93
CA THR A 25 -6.47 16.32 3.47
C THR A 25 -5.13 15.76 3.03
N LEU A 26 -5.16 14.61 2.34
CA LEU A 26 -3.99 14.08 1.64
C LEU A 26 -3.87 14.76 0.29
N ILE A 27 -2.78 15.50 0.07
CA ILE A 27 -2.47 16.12 -1.22
C ILE A 27 -1.29 15.35 -1.84
N THR A 28 -1.54 14.72 -2.99
CA THR A 28 -0.50 14.08 -3.81
C THR A 28 -0.33 14.88 -5.10
N LEU A 29 0.91 14.94 -5.59
CA LEU A 29 1.24 15.62 -6.85
C LEU A 29 1.53 14.57 -7.92
N ALA A 30 0.82 14.64 -9.04
CA ALA A 30 1.20 13.94 -10.26
C ALA A 30 2.21 14.80 -11.02
N ASN A 31 3.46 14.34 -11.12
CA ASN A 31 4.52 15.10 -11.79
C ASN A 31 4.45 14.99 -13.33
N ALA A 32 3.55 14.16 -13.86
CA ALA A 32 3.28 13.96 -15.27
C ALA A 32 1.84 13.44 -15.45
N ALA A 33 1.36 13.42 -16.70
CA ALA A 33 0.10 12.75 -17.03
C ALA A 33 0.18 11.25 -16.66
N PRO A 34 -0.92 10.65 -16.17
CA PRO A 34 -0.97 9.22 -15.90
C PRO A 34 -0.57 8.42 -17.14
N SER A 35 0.35 7.47 -16.94
CA SER A 35 0.77 6.54 -17.98
C SER A 35 -0.06 5.25 -17.97
N GLY A 36 -0.83 5.05 -16.90
CA GLY A 36 -1.70 3.90 -16.68
C GLY A 36 -3.18 4.22 -16.78
N SER A 37 -3.98 3.35 -16.19
CA SER A 37 -5.43 3.41 -16.15
C SER A 37 -5.94 3.43 -14.71
N PRO A 38 -7.00 4.20 -14.41
CA PRO A 38 -7.74 4.05 -13.15
C PRO A 38 -8.60 2.78 -13.11
N ASP A 39 -8.74 2.06 -14.24
CA ASP A 39 -9.37 0.74 -14.25
C ASP A 39 -8.33 -0.33 -13.89
N PRO A 40 -8.45 -0.99 -12.72
CA PRO A 40 -7.49 -1.98 -12.26
C PRO A 40 -7.40 -3.21 -13.18
N GLN A 41 -8.39 -3.48 -14.03
CA GLN A 41 -8.35 -4.62 -14.95
C GLN A 41 -7.30 -4.46 -16.06
N VAL A 42 -6.99 -3.22 -16.45
CA VAL A 42 -6.11 -2.92 -17.59
C VAL A 42 -4.85 -2.15 -17.19
N ASN A 43 -4.67 -1.83 -15.91
CA ASN A 43 -3.51 -1.07 -15.43
C ASN A 43 -2.28 -1.96 -15.17
N TYR A 44 -1.14 -1.60 -15.78
CA TYR A 44 0.15 -2.29 -15.60
C TYR A 44 1.29 -1.40 -15.10
N THR A 45 0.98 -0.17 -14.66
CA THR A 45 1.96 0.83 -14.23
C THR A 45 1.93 1.02 -12.71
N LEU A 46 3.12 1.11 -12.11
CA LEU A 46 3.27 1.16 -10.66
C LEU A 46 2.73 2.45 -10.02
N GLN A 47 2.73 3.56 -10.75
CA GLN A 47 2.28 4.85 -10.23
C GLN A 47 0.78 4.83 -9.93
N GLU A 48 -0.03 4.31 -10.85
CA GLU A 48 -1.47 4.19 -10.70
C GLU A 48 -1.85 3.15 -9.64
N TRP A 49 -1.06 2.07 -9.50
CA TRP A 49 -1.24 1.09 -8.42
C TRP A 49 -1.15 1.71 -7.02
N GLN A 50 -0.45 2.83 -6.82
CA GLN A 50 -0.42 3.53 -5.53
C GLN A 50 -1.80 4.09 -5.14
N PHE A 51 -2.61 4.49 -6.11
CA PHE A 51 -3.98 4.95 -5.88
C PHE A 51 -4.99 3.80 -5.87
N LEU A 52 -4.80 2.80 -6.73
CA LEU A 52 -5.71 1.66 -6.78
C LEU A 52 -5.75 0.90 -5.45
N ILE A 53 -4.60 0.73 -4.76
CA ILE A 53 -4.53 0.03 -3.46
C ILE A 53 -5.24 0.75 -2.31
N ILE A 54 -5.54 2.05 -2.45
CA ILE A 54 -6.28 2.84 -1.42
C ILE A 54 -7.75 3.06 -1.80
N THR A 55 -8.14 2.75 -3.03
CA THR A 55 -9.50 2.98 -3.55
C THR A 55 -10.25 1.69 -3.87
N HIS A 56 -9.53 0.58 -4.03
CA HIS A 56 -10.07 -0.72 -4.38
C HIS A 56 -9.51 -1.77 -3.42
N ASP A 57 -10.37 -2.71 -3.06
CA ASP A 57 -10.01 -3.84 -2.21
C ASP A 57 -10.01 -5.14 -3.02
N GLY A 58 -9.13 -6.06 -2.64
CA GLY A 58 -9.06 -7.42 -3.18
C GLY A 58 -9.61 -8.46 -2.21
N LEU A 59 -9.69 -9.73 -2.60
CA LEU A 59 -9.96 -10.80 -1.61
C LEU A 59 -8.89 -10.82 -0.51
N VAL A 60 -7.66 -10.52 -0.90
CA VAL A 60 -6.47 -10.41 -0.06
C VAL A 60 -5.70 -9.16 -0.48
N GLY A 61 -4.86 -8.66 0.42
CA GLY A 61 -3.98 -7.52 0.17
C GLY A 61 -2.61 -7.74 0.77
N PHE A 62 -1.76 -6.72 0.69
CA PHE A 62 -0.46 -6.70 1.35
C PHE A 62 -0.53 -5.87 2.63
N ALA A 63 0.22 -6.27 3.67
CA ALA A 63 0.24 -5.52 4.92
C ALA A 63 0.73 -4.08 4.70
N HIS A 64 0.01 -3.08 5.20
CA HIS A 64 0.43 -1.67 5.14
C HIS A 64 1.51 -1.40 6.19
N ALA A 65 2.73 -1.86 5.90
CA ALA A 65 3.89 -1.76 6.78
C ALA A 65 5.16 -1.51 5.96
N GLY A 66 6.12 -0.82 6.56
CA GLY A 66 7.44 -0.61 5.94
C GLY A 66 8.26 -1.91 5.84
N GLY A 67 9.13 -1.97 4.83
CA GLY A 67 10.13 -3.03 4.68
C GLY A 67 9.54 -4.41 4.38
N LYS A 68 10.23 -5.48 4.80
CA LYS A 68 9.84 -6.88 4.53
C LYS A 68 8.45 -7.24 5.04
N GLN A 69 7.96 -6.52 6.05
CA GLN A 69 6.62 -6.81 6.56
C GLN A 69 5.54 -6.38 5.57
N GLY A 70 5.79 -5.33 4.76
CA GLY A 70 4.89 -4.91 3.70
C GLY A 70 4.71 -5.93 2.58
N THR A 71 5.56 -6.97 2.52
CA THR A 71 5.44 -8.03 1.51
C THR A 71 4.60 -9.21 1.99
N LYS A 72 4.01 -9.14 3.20
CA LYS A 72 3.15 -10.21 3.72
C LYS A 72 1.74 -10.07 3.18
N LEU A 73 1.21 -11.19 2.70
CA LEU A 73 -0.18 -11.32 2.30
C LEU A 73 -1.07 -11.33 3.55
N VAL A 74 -2.15 -10.54 3.53
CA VAL A 74 -3.13 -10.43 4.61
C VAL A 74 -4.56 -10.52 4.05
N PRO A 75 -5.55 -10.98 4.84
CA PRO A 75 -6.95 -10.92 4.42
C PRO A 75 -7.39 -9.48 4.23
N ASP A 76 -8.15 -9.23 3.16
CA ASP A 76 -8.75 -7.93 2.87
C ASP A 76 -10.29 -8.08 2.85
N LEU A 77 -10.96 -8.14 1.68
CA LEU A 77 -12.41 -8.43 1.61
C LEU A 77 -12.77 -9.81 2.16
N ALA A 78 -11.85 -10.77 2.07
CA ALA A 78 -12.03 -12.07 2.69
C ALA A 78 -11.83 -11.99 4.21
N THR A 79 -12.58 -12.80 4.95
CA THR A 79 -12.43 -12.92 6.41
C THR A 79 -11.11 -13.57 6.81
N SER A 80 -10.51 -14.37 5.92
CA SER A 80 -9.26 -15.09 6.12
C SER A 80 -8.66 -15.54 4.78
N ILE A 81 -7.35 -15.82 4.74
CA ILE A 81 -6.70 -16.52 3.63
C ILE A 81 -6.90 -18.04 3.84
N PRO A 82 -7.67 -18.74 2.99
CA PRO A 82 -7.94 -20.16 3.19
C PRO A 82 -6.72 -21.01 2.82
N SER A 83 -6.61 -22.21 3.38
CA SER A 83 -5.71 -23.23 2.84
C SER A 83 -6.31 -23.80 1.55
N PRO A 84 -5.51 -24.00 0.49
CA PRO A 84 -6.02 -24.61 -0.73
C PRO A 84 -6.39 -26.07 -0.53
N THR A 85 -7.40 -26.52 -1.26
CA THR A 85 -7.79 -27.93 -1.36
C THR A 85 -7.54 -28.47 -2.77
N ASN A 86 -7.86 -29.75 -3.02
CA ASN A 86 -7.69 -30.39 -4.33
C ASN A 86 -6.25 -30.24 -4.87
N GLY A 87 -5.26 -30.56 -4.03
CA GLY A 87 -3.84 -30.46 -4.39
C GLY A 87 -3.38 -29.07 -4.82
N GLY A 88 -4.00 -27.99 -4.30
CA GLY A 88 -3.61 -26.61 -4.64
C GLY A 88 -4.54 -25.91 -5.64
N LYS A 89 -5.51 -26.63 -6.22
CA LYS A 89 -6.31 -26.14 -7.36
C LYS A 89 -7.63 -25.49 -6.97
N THR A 90 -8.02 -25.56 -5.70
CA THR A 90 -9.30 -25.01 -5.24
C THR A 90 -9.09 -24.10 -4.03
N TRP A 91 -9.60 -22.87 -4.13
CA TRP A 91 -9.56 -21.86 -3.08
C TRP A 91 -10.98 -21.40 -2.80
N LYS A 92 -11.42 -21.49 -1.54
CA LYS A 92 -12.75 -21.04 -1.12
C LYS A 92 -12.62 -19.89 -0.13
N PHE A 93 -12.96 -18.69 -0.57
CA PHE A 93 -12.96 -17.49 0.27
C PHE A 93 -14.35 -17.26 0.87
N THR A 94 -14.37 -16.71 2.08
CA THR A 94 -15.58 -16.20 2.72
C THR A 94 -15.45 -14.69 2.82
N LEU A 95 -16.42 -13.95 2.29
CA LEU A 95 -16.41 -12.49 2.28
C LEU A 95 -16.90 -11.94 3.62
N ARG A 96 -16.37 -10.78 4.02
CA ARG A 96 -16.92 -9.99 5.11
C ARG A 96 -18.34 -9.54 4.77
N SER A 97 -19.20 -9.47 5.79
CA SER A 97 -20.57 -8.97 5.64
C SER A 97 -20.62 -7.45 5.62
N GLY A 98 -21.64 -6.88 4.97
CA GLY A 98 -21.95 -5.45 5.04
C GLY A 98 -21.05 -4.52 4.20
N ILE A 99 -20.17 -5.07 3.36
CA ILE A 99 -19.36 -4.28 2.43
C ILE A 99 -20.24 -3.63 1.35
N LYS A 100 -19.87 -2.40 0.98
CA LYS A 100 -20.52 -1.56 -0.03
C LYS A 100 -19.46 -0.95 -0.94
N PHE A 101 -19.89 -0.46 -2.09
CA PHE A 101 -19.08 0.22 -3.08
C PHE A 101 -19.33 1.73 -3.02
#